data_AF-A0A429SU55-F1
#
_entry.id   AF-A0A429SU55-F1
#
_cell.length_a   1.000
_cell.length_b   1.000
_cell.length_c   1.000
_cell.angle_alpha   90.00
_cell.angle_beta   90.00
_cell.angle_gamma   90.00
#
_symmetry.space_group_name_H-M   'P 1'
#
loop_
_entity.id
_entity.type
_entity.pdbx_description
1 polymer ?
#
loop_
_entity_poly.entity_id
_entity_poly.type
_entity_poly.pdbx_seq_one_letter_code
_entity_poly.pdbx_strand_id
1 'polypeptide(L)' 'MTVLTVNMDDALAGEVEEQAKRHGLPVPDYVTAVLRAAQTPGGRDREVLALELARGSYEQWNTAGRPETDAMTMDEVFGR' A
#
# COMPACT_ATOMS: atom_id res chain seq x y z
N MET A 1 -18.11 4.56 -7.13
CA MET A 1 -17.32 3.90 -6.07
C MET A 1 -17.96 2.55 -5.80
N THR A 2 -17.20 1.46 -5.88
CA THR A 2 -17.70 0.11 -5.59
C THR A 2 -17.21 -0.27 -4.19
N VAL A 3 -18.08 -0.85 -3.35
CA VAL A 3 -17.75 -1.26 -1.98
C VAL A 3 -17.69 -2.79 -1.92
N LEU A 4 -16.60 -3.33 -1.39
CA LEU A 4 -16.44 -4.76 -1.09
C LEU A 4 -16.53 -4.94 0.43
N THR A 5 -17.49 -5.73 0.88
CA THR A 5 -17.62 -6.13 2.29
C THR A 5 -17.15 -7.58 2.44
N VAL A 6 -16.20 -7.81 3.34
CA VAL A 6 -15.62 -9.14 3.60
C VAL A 6 -15.78 -9.46 5.08
N ASN A 7 -16.24 -10.67 5.39
CA ASN A 7 -16.20 -11.21 6.74
C ASN A 7 -14.94 -12.08 6.88
N MET A 8 -14.14 -11.81 7.89
CA MET A 8 -12.94 -12.57 8.25
C MET A 8 -12.85 -12.69 9.77
N ASP A 9 -12.07 -13.63 10.26
CA ASP A 9 -11.80 -13.75 11.69
C ASP A 9 -10.89 -12.60 12.19
N ASP A 10 -10.95 -12.36 13.51
CA ASP A 10 -10.24 -11.25 14.15
C ASP A 10 -8.71 -11.36 14.03
N ALA A 11 -8.18 -12.59 13.94
CA ALA A 11 -6.74 -12.79 13.80
C ALA A 11 -6.26 -12.34 12.42
N LEU A 12 -6.97 -12.74 11.36
CA LEU A 12 -6.67 -12.31 10.00
C LEU A 12 -6.89 -10.80 9.83
N ALA A 13 -7.94 -10.24 10.43
CA ALA A 13 -8.15 -8.79 10.43
C ALA A 13 -6.95 -8.04 11.03
N GLY A 14 -6.48 -8.50 12.20
CA GLY A 14 -5.29 -7.94 12.85
C GLY A 14 -4.01 -8.08 12.02
N GLU A 15 -3.82 -9.22 11.33
CA GLU A 15 -2.69 -9.39 10.42
C GLU A 15 -2.73 -8.42 9.24
N VAL A 16 -3.91 -8.20 8.64
CA VAL A 16 -4.09 -7.25 7.53
C VAL A 16 -3.76 -5.82 7.98
N GLU A 17 -4.21 -5.42 9.18
CA GLU A 17 -3.90 -4.11 9.76
C GLU A 17 -2.40 -3.92 10.00
N GLU A 18 -1.74 -4.92 10.59
CA GLU A 18 -0.29 -4.87 10.83
C GLU A 18 0.52 -4.83 9.54
N GLN A 19 0.13 -5.59 8.51
CA GLN A 19 0.81 -5.52 7.21
C GLN A 19 0.60 -4.17 6.52
N ALA A 20 -0.62 -3.65 6.52
CA ALA A 20 -0.90 -2.31 5.98
C ALA A 20 -0.02 -1.24 6.64
N LYS A 21 0.11 -1.30 7.97
CA LYS A 21 0.97 -0.42 8.76
C LYS A 21 2.46 -0.57 8.41
N ARG A 22 2.97 -1.79 8.25
CA ARG A 22 4.38 -2.04 7.83
C ARG A 22 4.68 -1.44 6.46
N HIS A 23 3.68 -1.36 5.60
CA HIS A 23 3.79 -0.75 4.27
C HIS A 23 3.44 0.75 4.25
N GLY A 24 3.07 1.34 5.39
CA GLY A 24 2.70 2.75 5.48
C GLY A 24 1.39 3.10 4.75
N LEU A 25 0.52 2.11 4.54
CA LEU A 25 -0.72 2.26 3.78
C LEU A 25 -1.96 2.15 4.68
N PRO A 26 -3.04 2.90 4.38
CA PRO A 26 -4.36 2.59 4.89
C PRO A 26 -4.81 1.18 4.49
N VAL A 27 -5.57 0.50 5.34
CA VAL A 27 -6.06 -0.87 5.09
C VAL A 27 -6.77 -1.02 3.73
N PRO A 28 -7.68 -0.12 3.31
CA PRO A 28 -8.35 -0.26 2.01
C PRO A 28 -7.38 -0.20 0.82
N ASP A 29 -6.33 0.63 0.92
CA ASP A 29 -5.34 0.80 -0.14
C ASP A 29 -4.42 -0.43 -0.23
N TYR A 30 -3.99 -0.94 0.94
CA TYR A 30 -3.24 -2.19 1.03
C TYR A 30 -4.01 -3.37 0.43
N VAL A 31 -5.27 -3.57 0.81
CA VAL A 31 -6.12 -4.65 0.28
C VAL A 31 -6.31 -4.52 -1.23
N THR A 32 -6.51 -3.30 -1.73
CA THR A 32 -6.65 -3.05 -3.17
C THR A 32 -5.37 -3.43 -3.93
N ALA A 33 -4.20 -3.07 -3.41
CA ALA A 33 -2.91 -3.42 -4.02
C ALA A 33 -2.68 -4.95 -4.03
N VAL A 34 -2.98 -5.64 -2.93
CA VAL A 34 -2.88 -7.10 -2.84
C VAL A 34 -3.81 -7.79 -3.84
N LEU A 35 -5.06 -7.33 -3.95
CA LEU A 35 -6.03 -7.89 -4.90
C LEU A 35 -5.65 -7.64 -6.36
N ARG A 36 -4.99 -6.52 -6.68
CA ARG A 36 -4.43 -6.27 -8.02
C ARG A 36 -3.28 -7.21 -8.32
N ALA A 37 -2.32 -7.33 -7.40
CA ALA A 37 -1.20 -8.24 -7.55
C ALA A 37 -1.63 -9.69 -7.73
N ALA A 38 -2.64 -10.15 -6.99
CA ALA A 38 -3.18 -11.50 -7.11
C ALA A 38 -3.81 -11.79 -8.49
N GLN A 39 -4.26 -10.75 -9.22
CA GLN A 39 -4.81 -10.87 -10.58
C GLN A 39 -3.74 -10.84 -11.67
N THR A 40 -2.50 -10.44 -11.35
CA THR A 40 -1.39 -10.43 -12.29
C THR A 40 -0.90 -11.87 -12.55
N PRO A 41 -0.65 -12.28 -13.81
CA PRO A 41 -0.07 -13.59 -14.10
C PRO A 41 1.25 -13.79 -13.35
N GLY A 42 1.34 -14.84 -12.53
CA GLY A 42 2.49 -15.06 -11.64
C GLY A 42 2.43 -14.29 -10.31
N GLY A 43 1.30 -13.64 -9.99
CA GLY A 43 1.08 -12.70 -8.88
C GLY A 43 1.25 -13.19 -7.44
N ARG A 44 1.78 -14.40 -7.24
CA ARG A 44 2.35 -14.82 -5.94
C ARG A 44 3.82 -14.47 -5.82
N ASP A 45 4.46 -14.01 -6.89
CA ASP A 45 5.83 -13.54 -6.85
C ASP A 45 5.92 -12.25 -6.02
N ARG A 46 6.89 -12.24 -5.10
CA ARG A 46 7.19 -11.10 -4.24
C ARG A 46 7.51 -9.85 -5.06
N GLU A 47 8.15 -9.99 -6.21
CA GLU A 47 8.50 -8.85 -7.07
C GLU A 47 7.25 -8.21 -7.68
N VAL A 48 6.29 -9.03 -8.12
CA VAL A 48 5.01 -8.55 -8.67
C VAL A 48 4.19 -7.83 -7.60
N LEU A 49 4.16 -8.38 -6.39
CA LEU A 49 3.50 -7.75 -5.23
C LEU A 49 4.15 -6.40 -4.88
N ALA A 50 5.48 -6.35 -4.84
CA ALA A 50 6.20 -5.11 -4.57
C ALA A 50 5.95 -4.03 -5.63
N LEU A 51 5.89 -4.42 -6.90
CA LEU A 51 5.61 -3.50 -8.01
C LEU A 51 4.21 -2.89 -7.92
N GLU A 52 3.19 -3.70 -7.62
CA GLU A 52 1.82 -3.21 -7.49
C GLU A 52 1.64 -2.30 -6.27
N LEU A 53 2.31 -2.59 -5.15
CA LEU A 53 2.34 -1.70 -3.98
C LEU A 53 3.01 -0.36 -4.30
N ALA A 54 4.13 -0.38 -5.02
CA ALA A 54 4.81 0.83 -5.45
C ALA A 54 3.94 1.65 -6.41
N ARG A 55 3.26 0.99 -7.35
CA ARG A 55 2.32 1.62 -8.29
C ARG A 55 1.16 2.28 -7.54
N GLY A 56 0.53 1.57 -6.60
CA GLY A 56 -0.57 2.10 -5.79
C GLY A 56 -0.14 3.33 -4.98
N SER A 57 1.03 3.27 -4.34
CA SER A 57 1.60 4.39 -3.58
C SER A 57 1.87 5.61 -4.47
N TYR A 58 2.39 5.40 -5.68
CA TYR A 58 2.64 6.47 -6.65
C TYR A 58 1.34 7.08 -7.20
N GLU A 59 0.32 6.25 -7.49
CA GLU A 59 -1.02 6.72 -7.89
C GLU A 59 -1.62 7.60 -6.78
N GLN A 60 -1.55 7.16 -5.51
CA GLN A 60 -2.04 7.91 -4.36
C GLN A 60 -1.30 9.24 -4.18
N TRP A 61 0.03 9.23 -4.26
CA TRP A 61 0.84 10.46 -4.17
C TRP A 61 0.46 11.47 -5.27
N ASN A 62 0.25 11.02 -6.51
CA ASN A 62 -0.22 11.90 -7.58
C ASN A 62 -1.63 12.43 -7.33
N THR A 63 -2.57 11.57 -6.92
CA THR A 63 -3.96 11.99 -6.65
C THR A 63 -4.04 12.99 -5.50
N ALA A 64 -3.19 12.85 -4.48
CA ALA A 64 -3.09 13.80 -3.38
C ALA A 64 -2.45 15.15 -3.76
N GLY A 65 -2.08 15.35 -5.04
CA GLY A 65 -1.46 16.58 -5.52
C GLY A 65 0.05 16.65 -5.29
N ARG A 66 0.70 15.50 -5.13
CA ARG A 66 2.15 15.37 -4.83
C ARG A 66 2.54 16.17 -3.58
N PRO A 67 1.92 15.88 -2.43
CA PRO A 67 2.20 16.64 -1.22
C PRO A 67 3.68 16.50 -0.85
N GLU A 68 4.32 17.64 -0.60
CA GLU A 68 5.67 17.75 -0.01
C GLU A 68 5.62 18.32 1.41
N THR A 69 4.42 18.63 1.93
CA THR A 69 4.24 19.08 3.31
C THR A 69 4.73 18.00 4.27
N ASP A 70 5.57 18.38 5.23
CA ASP A 70 6.26 17.49 6.17
C ASP A 70 7.21 16.47 5.51
N ALA A 71 7.53 16.63 4.23
CA ALA A 71 8.57 15.83 3.59
C ALA A 71 9.95 16.18 4.18
N MET A 72 10.73 15.15 4.48
CA MET A 72 12.12 15.34 4.89
C MET A 72 12.92 15.90 3.71
N THR A 73 13.69 16.95 3.98
CA THR A 73 14.71 17.45 3.07
C THR A 73 15.79 16.40 2.85
N MET A 74 16.55 16.50 1.75
CA MET A 74 17.67 15.59 1.50
C MET A 74 18.73 15.66 2.62
N ASP A 75 18.91 16.83 3.22
CA ASP A 75 19.83 16.98 4.35
C ASP A 75 19.30 16.29 5.62
N GLU A 76 18.00 16.31 5.87
CA GLU A 76 17.37 15.53 6.96
C GLU A 76 17.40 14.02 6.71
N VAL A 77 17.27 13.59 5.45
CA VAL A 77 17.36 12.17 5.06
C VAL A 77 18.78 11.63 5.22
N PHE A 78 19.79 12.42 4.85
CA PHE A 78 21.19 11.97 4.84
C PHE A 78 22.03 12.49 6.02
N GLY A 79 21.45 13.29 6.91
CA GLY A 79 22.08 13.82 8.13
C GLY A 79 23.27 14.75 7.87
N ARG A 80 23.17 15.67 6.91
CA ARG A 80 24.24 16.62 6.54
C ARG A 80 24.15 17.96 7.26
#